data_AF-A0A4P8PFR5-F1
#
_entry.id   AF-A0A4P8PFR5-F1
#
_cell.length_a   1.000
_cell.length_b   1.000
_cell.length_c   1.000
_cell.angle_alpha   90.00
_cell.angle_beta   90.00
_cell.angle_gamma   90.00
#
_symmetry.space_group_name_H-M   'P 1'
#
loop_
_entity.id
_entity.type
_entity.pdbx_description
1 polymer ?
#
loop_
_entity_poly.entity_id
_entity_poly.type
_entity_poly.pdbx_seq_one_letter_code
_entity_poly.pdbx_strand_id
1 'polypeptide(L)'
;MKAYDTVRWDFINNVLKIVGFPDTMVRWIMECVTTPRFSVNINGELNGYFPGTRGLRQGDAMSEYILFLVMEAFSGLLDSAITDGKFQFHSICRKERISHLCFADDLLSFLQ
;
A
#
# COMPACT_ATOMS: atom_id res chain seq x y z
N MET A 1 -7.87 -9.18 -1.35
CA MET A 1 -6.95 -8.86 -0.23
C MET A 1 -7.10 -7.37 -0.02
N LYS A 2 -7.57 -6.92 1.15
CA LYS A 2 -7.82 -5.47 1.38
C LYS A 2 -6.47 -4.75 1.43
N ALA A 3 -6.19 -3.86 0.47
CA ALA A 3 -4.87 -3.24 0.36
C ALA A 3 -4.49 -2.50 1.66
N TYR A 4 -5.44 -1.74 2.23
CA TYR A 4 -5.29 -1.05 3.51
C TYR A 4 -4.76 -1.94 4.64
N ASP A 5 -5.17 -3.20 4.74
CA ASP A 5 -4.80 -4.07 5.88
C ASP A 5 -3.42 -4.74 5.74
N THR A 6 -2.77 -4.57 4.59
CA THR A 6 -1.65 -5.44 4.18
C THR A 6 -0.36 -4.70 3.85
N VAL A 7 -0.42 -3.40 3.60
CA VAL A 7 0.77 -2.57 3.31
C VAL A 7 1.73 -2.57 4.49
N ARG A 8 3.01 -2.86 4.24
CA ARG A 8 4.05 -2.82 5.28
C ARG A 8 4.48 -1.38 5.58
N TRP A 9 4.65 -1.05 6.84
CA TRP A 9 5.08 0.27 7.30
C TRP A 9 6.48 0.66 6.78
N ASP A 10 7.42 -0.29 6.72
CA ASP A 10 8.74 -0.01 6.15
C ASP A 10 8.66 0.40 4.67
N PHE A 11 7.71 -0.19 3.92
CA PHE A 11 7.50 0.19 2.53
C PHE A 11 6.94 1.61 2.42
N ILE A 12 5.95 1.97 3.25
CA ILE A 12 5.42 3.33 3.32
C ILE A 12 6.54 4.34 3.61
N ASN A 13 7.35 4.08 4.64
CA ASN A 13 8.47 4.94 5.01
C ASN A 13 9.46 5.12 3.84
N ASN A 14 9.78 4.05 3.12
CA ASN A 14 10.67 4.13 1.95
C ASN A 14 10.03 4.93 0.81
N VAL A 15 8.75 4.72 0.52
CA VAL A 15 8.02 5.46 -0.52
C VAL A 15 8.00 6.95 -0.20
N LEU A 16 7.66 7.34 1.03
CA LEU A 16 7.64 8.75 1.43
C LEU A 16 9.02 9.43 1.25
N LYS A 17 10.10 8.71 1.56
CA LYS A 17 11.47 9.20 1.34
C LYS A 17 11.83 9.31 -0.15
N ILE A 18 11.45 8.32 -0.96
CA ILE A 18 11.70 8.33 -2.41
C ILE A 18 10.94 9.47 -3.09
N VAL A 19 9.71 9.75 -2.65
CA VAL A 19 8.91 10.88 -3.15
C VAL A 19 9.50 12.23 -2.73
N GLY A 20 10.40 12.26 -1.75
CA GLY A 20 11.13 13.46 -1.34
C GLY A 20 10.47 14.26 -0.22
N PHE A 21 9.63 13.62 0.60
CA PHE A 21 9.10 14.27 1.79
C PHE A 21 10.23 14.63 2.77
N PRO A 22 10.20 15.81 3.42
CA PRO A 22 11.16 16.16 4.46
C PRO A 22 11.14 15.14 5.61
N ASP A 23 12.31 14.79 6.16
CA ASP A 23 12.44 13.76 7.21
C ASP A 23 11.52 14.03 8.42
N THR A 24 11.35 15.29 8.81
CA THR A 24 10.43 15.69 9.88
C THR A 24 8.99 15.31 9.56
N MET A 25 8.56 15.52 8.31
CA MET A 25 7.20 15.19 7.87
C MET A 25 7.03 13.66 7.76
N VAL A 26 8.02 12.95 7.24
CA VAL A 26 8.02 11.47 7.21
C VAL A 26 7.85 10.94 8.64
N ARG A 27 8.59 11.47 9.61
CA ARG A 27 8.47 11.07 11.01
C ARG A 27 7.07 11.29 11.56
N TRP A 28 6.44 12.44 11.30
CA TRP A 28 5.08 12.72 11.75
C TRP A 28 4.05 11.79 11.11
N ILE A 29 4.16 11.55 9.80
CA ILE A 29 3.27 10.61 9.10
C ILE A 29 3.43 9.20 9.67
N MET A 30 4.67 8.74 9.85
CA MET A 30 4.93 7.40 10.39
C MET A 30 4.46 7.25 11.84
N GLU A 31 4.51 8.30 12.66
CA GLU A 31 3.91 8.27 14.00
C GLU A 31 2.40 8.02 13.92
N CYS A 32 1.69 8.71 13.02
CA CYS A 32 0.26 8.51 12.79
C CYS A 32 -0.08 7.11 12.24
N VAL A 33 0.79 6.54 11.42
CA VAL A 33 0.59 5.21 10.80
C VAL A 33 0.83 4.07 11.78
N THR A 34 1.80 4.21 12.69
CA THR A 34 2.30 3.10 13.53
C THR A 34 1.71 3.04 14.94
N THR A 35 1.16 4.14 15.44
CA THR A 35 0.55 4.22 16.79
C THR A 35 -0.91 3.77 16.92
N PRO A 36 -1.74 3.64 15.86
CA PRO A 36 -3.12 3.19 16.02
C PRO A 36 -3.25 1.85 16.76
N ARG A 37 -4.19 1.81 17.69
CA ARG A 37 -4.57 0.61 18.45
C ARG A 37 -5.97 0.17 18.05
N PHE A 38 -6.17 -1.13 18.04
CA PHE A 38 -7.41 -1.78 17.66
C PHE A 38 -8.03 -2.47 18.87
N SER A 39 -9.35 -2.56 18.89
CA SER A 39 -10.14 -3.29 19.88
C SER A 39 -11.16 -4.15 19.14
N VAL A 40 -11.58 -5.26 19.75
CA VAL A 40 -12.58 -6.15 19.14
C VAL A 40 -13.94 -5.83 19.73
N ASN A 41 -14.92 -5.48 18.89
CA ASN A 41 -16.31 -5.35 19.35
C ASN A 41 -16.97 -6.73 19.37
N ILE A 42 -17.36 -7.20 20.56
CA ILE A 42 -18.07 -8.46 20.77
C ILE A 42 -19.40 -8.12 21.44
N ASN A 43 -20.51 -8.41 20.77
CA ASN A 43 -21.87 -8.16 21.26
C ASN A 43 -22.15 -6.69 21.68
N GLY A 44 -21.49 -5.72 21.05
CA GLY A 44 -21.66 -4.30 21.35
C GLY A 44 -20.64 -3.75 22.34
N GLU A 45 -19.83 -4.60 22.98
CA GLU A 45 -18.79 -4.19 23.92
C GLU A 45 -17.39 -4.28 23.29
N LEU A 46 -16.60 -3.22 23.47
CA LEU A 46 -15.19 -3.20 23.05
C LEU A 46 -14.34 -3.99 24.04
N ASN A 47 -13.62 -4.98 23.53
CA ASN A 47 -12.79 -5.90 24.31
C ASN A 47 -11.32 -5.78 23.91
N GLY A 48 -10.48 -5.44 24.89
CA GLY A 48 -9.03 -5.38 24.75
C GLY A 48 -8.50 -4.29 23.83
N TYR A 49 -7.18 -4.07 23.86
CA TYR A 49 -6.48 -3.18 22.94
C TYR A 49 -5.16 -3.78 22.48
N PHE A 50 -5.00 -3.94 21.18
CA PHE A 50 -3.77 -4.45 20.57
C PHE A 50 -3.22 -3.43 19.54
N PRO A 51 -1.89 -3.30 19.43
CA PRO A 51 -1.29 -2.42 18.44
C PRO A 51 -1.45 -2.99 17.02
N GLY A 52 -1.47 -2.10 16.03
CA GLY A 52 -1.23 -2.50 14.65
C GLY A 52 0.20 -2.99 14.44
N THR A 53 0.42 -3.75 13.37
CA THR A 53 1.76 -4.16 12.92
C THR A 53 2.03 -3.83 11.46
N ARG A 54 0.97 -3.51 10.71
CA ARG A 54 0.98 -3.15 9.30
C ARG A 54 -0.37 -2.51 8.95
N GLY A 55 -0.44 -1.99 7.74
CA GLY A 55 -1.64 -1.44 7.17
C GLY A 55 -1.86 0.04 7.50
N LEU A 56 -2.96 0.55 6.98
CA LEU A 56 -3.41 1.92 7.04
C LEU A 56 -4.86 1.95 7.55
N ARG A 57 -5.22 3.03 8.24
CA ARG A 57 -6.56 3.19 8.78
C ARG A 57 -7.54 3.56 7.66
N GLN A 58 -8.47 2.66 7.35
CA GLN A 58 -9.52 2.95 6.36
C GLN A 58 -10.43 4.08 6.85
N GLY A 59 -10.81 4.98 5.94
CA GLY A 59 -11.64 6.16 6.23
C GLY A 59 -10.86 7.34 6.83
N ASP A 60 -9.53 7.25 6.91
CA ASP A 60 -8.66 8.39 7.19
C ASP A 60 -8.17 9.00 5.87
N ALA A 61 -8.40 10.29 5.67
CA ALA A 61 -7.97 11.00 4.47
C ALA A 61 -6.46 10.88 4.23
N MET A 62 -5.64 10.85 5.29
CA MET A 62 -4.19 10.68 5.14
C MET A 62 -3.84 9.30 4.57
N SER A 63 -4.54 8.25 5.03
CA SER A 63 -4.34 6.88 4.56
C SER A 63 -4.62 6.73 3.06
N GLU A 64 -5.62 7.44 2.53
CA GLU A 64 -5.95 7.41 1.10
C GLU A 64 -4.78 7.93 0.24
N TYR A 65 -4.19 9.07 0.62
CA TYR A 65 -3.02 9.61 -0.09
C TYR A 65 -1.78 8.72 0.05
N ILE A 66 -1.54 8.15 1.23
CA ILE A 66 -0.41 7.24 1.42
C ILE A 66 -0.60 5.98 0.56
N LEU A 67 -1.81 5.42 0.51
CA LEU A 67 -2.08 4.25 -0.31
C LEU A 67 -1.86 4.56 -1.78
N PHE A 68 -2.30 5.73 -2.27
CA PHE A 68 -2.05 6.15 -3.64
C PHE A 68 -0.55 6.18 -3.97
N LEU A 69 0.29 6.79 -3.12
CA LEU A 69 1.74 6.82 -3.31
C LEU A 69 2.37 5.42 -3.29
N VAL A 70 1.89 4.55 -2.40
CA VAL A 70 2.32 3.15 -2.30
C VAL A 70 1.98 2.39 -3.59
N MET A 71 0.79 2.59 -4.14
CA MET A 71 0.34 1.94 -5.37
C MET A 71 1.11 2.44 -6.59
N GLU A 72 1.41 3.74 -6.68
CA GLU A 72 2.26 4.33 -7.72
C GLU A 72 3.68 3.75 -7.67
N ALA A 73 4.29 3.70 -6.49
CA ALA A 73 5.62 3.11 -6.32
C ALA A 73 5.63 1.60 -6.67
N PHE A 74 4.57 0.88 -6.28
CA PHE A 74 4.41 -0.53 -6.62
C PHE A 74 4.25 -0.75 -8.13
N SER A 75 3.48 0.11 -8.81
CA SER A 75 3.34 0.12 -10.27
C SER A 75 4.69 0.24 -10.98
N GLY A 76 5.51 1.23 -10.58
CA GLY A 76 6.85 1.40 -11.13
C GLY A 76 7.78 0.21 -10.88
N LEU A 77 7.67 -0.45 -9.72
CA LEU A 77 8.42 -1.68 -9.43
C LEU A 77 8.03 -2.84 -10.35
N LEU A 78 6.73 -3.00 -10.64
CA LEU A 78 6.26 -4.02 -11.59
C LEU A 78 6.78 -3.75 -13.00
N ASP A 79 6.73 -2.50 -13.45
CA ASP A 79 7.21 -2.13 -14.78
C ASP A 79 8.72 -2.31 -14.94
N SER A 80 9.49 -1.98 -13.89
CA SER A 80 10.92 -2.28 -13.85
C SER A 80 11.18 -3.79 -13.88
N ALA A 81 10.41 -4.59 -13.15
CA ALA A 81 10.58 -6.04 -13.13
C ALA A 81 10.25 -6.70 -14.48
N ILE A 82 9.33 -6.13 -15.26
CA ILE A 82 9.05 -6.57 -16.62
C ILE A 82 10.18 -6.19 -17.58
N THR A 83 10.70 -4.97 -17.46
CA THR A 83 11.86 -4.51 -18.25
C THR A 83 13.09 -5.38 -17.99
N ASP A 84 13.30 -5.79 -16.74
CA ASP A 84 14.36 -6.70 -16.31
C ASP A 84 14.14 -8.16 -16.76
N GLY A 85 12.99 -8.48 -17.37
CA GLY A 85 12.62 -9.83 -17.77
C GLY A 85 12.28 -10.78 -16.62
N LYS A 86 12.09 -10.26 -15.39
CA LYS A 86 11.67 -11.06 -14.21
C LYS A 86 10.20 -11.47 -14.30
N PHE A 87 9.38 -10.65 -14.97
CA PHE A 87 8.00 -10.96 -15.30
C PHE A 87 7.75 -10.76 -16.79
N GLN A 88 6.77 -11.47 -17.32
CA GLN A 88 6.27 -11.25 -18.68
C GLN A 88 4.80 -10.86 -18.64
N PHE A 89 4.37 -10.11 -19.65
CA PHE A 89 2.96 -9.82 -19.85
C PHE A 89 2.19 -11.13 -20.10
N HIS A 90 1.02 -11.25 -19.46
CA HIS A 90 0.06 -12.28 -19.79
C HIS A 90 -0.27 -12.26 -21.29
N SER A 91 -0.46 -13.43 -21.90
CA SER A 91 -0.61 -13.60 -23.35
C SER A 91 -1.67 -12.68 -23.98
N ILE A 92 -2.81 -12.52 -23.31
CA ILE A 92 -3.93 -11.67 -23.75
C ILE A 92 -3.57 -10.17 -23.70
N CYS A 93 -2.80 -9.76 -22.69
CA CYS A 93 -2.49 -8.35 -22.41
C CYS A 93 -1.16 -7.88 -23.03
N ARG A 94 -0.40 -8.80 -23.64
CA ARG A 94 0.92 -8.55 -24.23
C ARG A 94 0.89 -7.49 -25.33
N LYS A 95 -0.16 -7.45 -26.15
CA LYS A 95 -0.28 -6.50 -27.27
C LYS A 95 -0.40 -5.06 -26.76
N GLU A 96 -1.24 -4.84 -25.76
CA GLU A 96 -1.50 -3.52 -25.16
C GLU A 96 -0.48 -3.18 -24.06
N ARG A 97 0.46 -4.10 -23.77
CA ARG A 97 1.49 -3.96 -22.73
C ARG A 97 0.91 -3.62 -21.35
N ILE A 98 -0.24 -4.19 -21.03
CA ILE A 98 -0.90 -4.01 -19.73
C ILE A 98 -0.36 -5.08 -18.77
N SER A 99 0.37 -4.64 -17.75
CA SER A 99 0.92 -5.50 -16.69
C SER A 99 0.01 -5.57 -15.48
N HIS A 100 -0.63 -4.45 -15.13
CA HIS A 100 -1.51 -4.34 -13.98
C HIS A 100 -2.51 -3.19 -14.19
N LEU A 101 -3.61 -3.21 -13.43
CA LEU A 101 -4.58 -2.13 -13.33
C LEU A 101 -4.84 -1.85 -11.84
N CYS A 102 -4.69 -0.60 -11.44
CA CYS A 102 -4.94 -0.13 -10.08
C CYS A 102 -6.18 0.75 -10.06
N PHE A 103 -7.14 0.46 -9.18
CA PHE A 103 -8.29 1.32 -8.95
C PHE A 103 -8.64 1.34 -7.46
N ALA A 104 -8.52 2.52 -6.83
CA ALA A 104 -8.64 2.67 -5.38
C ALA A 104 -7.73 1.66 -4.63
N ASP A 105 -8.32 0.70 -3.91
CA ASP A 105 -7.61 -0.37 -3.20
C ASP A 105 -7.57 -1.71 -3.95
N ASP A 106 -8.11 -1.76 -5.17
CA ASP A 106 -8.05 -2.94 -6.04
C ASP A 106 -6.85 -2.92 -6.98
N LEU A 107 -6.19 -4.06 -7.07
CA LEU A 107 -5.09 -4.33 -7.99
C LEU A 107 -5.38 -5.60 -8.79
N LEU A 108 -5.47 -5.47 -10.10
CA LEU A 108 -5.50 -6.59 -11.03
C LEU A 108 -4.12 -6.74 -11.67
N SER A 109 -3.52 -7.92 -11.58
CA SER A 109 -2.21 -8.22 -12.17
C SER A 109 -2.37 -9.17 -13.35
N PHE A 110 -1.73 -8.85 -14.48
CA PHE A 110 -1.75 -9.59 -15.74
C PHE A 110 -0.34 -10.00 -16.14
N LEU A 111 0.26 -10.86 -15.31
CA LEU A 111 1.63 -11.36 -15.48
C LEU A 111 1.62 -12.87 -15.76
N GLN A 112 2.65 -13.36 -16.43
CA GLN A 112 2.91 -14.77 -16.71
C GLN A 112 4.18 -15.26 -16.02
#